data_AF-A4TTQ3-F1
#
_entry.id   AF-A4TTQ3-F1
#
_cell.length_a   1.000
_cell.length_b   1.000
_cell.length_c   1.000
_cell.angle_alpha   90.00
_cell.angle_beta   90.00
_cell.angle_gamma   90.00
#
_symmetry.space_group_name_H-M   'P 1'
#
loop_
_entity.id
_entity.type
_entity.pdbx_description
1 polymer ?
#
loop_
_entity_poly.entity_id
_entity_poly.type
_entity_poly.pdbx_seq_one_letter_code
_entity_poly.pdbx_strand_id
1 'polypeptide(L)'
;MERWDIAIDDSAGRPLMLTEPGAFLRLLAEAVADGFPPHATLALCKHPLAAAGLDPIRFRALTRRLETKEILRGPRPAPGLGGLRAACAGDARLIGWLDALESALAPFITLMAAESAPLADLLRAHMEAAEALAADHANPGPARLWRGEAGEALARFAGDLAEALATIGAMFTPLPPRFYPALFDELLSGRVVRPHWGRHPRLFIWGPMEARLQHADVMILAGLNEGTWPGKAEADPVDEPAHAQRPSGCRRPSGASASPPTISPRPSPRRACCCRRSSRPEGAPPCPSPC
;
A
#
# COMPACT_ATOMS: atom_id res chain seq x y z
N MET A 1 4.88 -18.64 3.41
CA MET A 1 5.36 -19.31 4.65
C MET A 1 4.27 -19.46 5.70
N GLU A 2 3.18 -18.69 5.61
CA GLU A 2 1.98 -18.81 6.47
C GLU A 2 1.40 -20.24 6.56
N ARG A 3 1.41 -21.02 5.46
CA ARG A 3 1.01 -22.44 5.47
C ARG A 3 1.78 -23.29 6.48
N TRP A 4 2.99 -22.88 6.84
CA TRP A 4 3.90 -23.61 7.73
C TRP A 4 4.05 -22.91 9.09
N ASP A 5 3.26 -21.86 9.36
CA ASP A 5 3.32 -21.05 10.59
C ASP A 5 4.72 -20.49 10.90
N ILE A 6 5.49 -20.18 9.85
CA ILE A 6 6.82 -19.57 9.98
C ILE A 6 6.71 -18.10 9.61
N ALA A 7 6.93 -17.24 10.60
CA ALA A 7 7.07 -15.80 10.40
C ALA A 7 8.56 -15.45 10.28
N ILE A 8 8.95 -14.96 9.09
CA ILE A 8 10.34 -14.70 8.71
C ILE A 8 10.58 -13.20 8.56
N ASP A 9 11.78 -12.76 8.94
CA ASP A 9 12.28 -11.42 8.68
C ASP A 9 12.62 -11.26 7.19
N ASP A 10 11.78 -10.53 6.46
CA ASP A 10 12.04 -10.12 5.08
C ASP A 10 12.58 -8.69 5.06
N SER A 11 13.82 -8.52 4.59
CA SER A 11 14.49 -7.23 4.57
C SER A 11 13.82 -6.20 3.64
N ALA A 12 13.02 -6.67 2.69
CA ALA A 12 12.21 -5.83 1.82
C ALA A 12 11.04 -5.16 2.54
N GLY A 13 10.60 -5.70 3.70
CA GLY A 13 9.44 -5.23 4.46
C GLY A 13 8.12 -5.28 3.70
N ARG A 14 7.03 -4.75 4.30
CA ARG A 14 5.72 -4.64 3.62
C ARG A 14 5.51 -3.18 3.19
N PRO A 15 5.21 -2.91 1.90
CA PRO A 15 4.82 -1.57 1.47
C PRO A 15 3.65 -1.04 2.30
N LEU A 16 3.74 0.20 2.76
CA LEU A 16 2.76 0.80 3.67
C LEU A 16 1.35 0.80 3.04
N MET A 17 1.27 1.04 1.73
CA MET A 17 0.06 0.96 0.92
C MET A 17 -0.66 -0.40 0.93
N LEU A 18 0.06 -1.48 1.24
CA LEU A 18 -0.49 -2.83 1.33
C LEU A 18 -0.85 -3.23 2.75
N THR A 19 -0.53 -2.42 3.77
CA THR A 19 -0.94 -2.69 5.16
C THR A 19 -2.44 -2.48 5.35
N GLU A 20 -3.03 -3.02 6.41
CA GLU A 20 -4.47 -2.84 6.70
C GLU A 20 -4.88 -1.35 6.79
N PRO A 21 -4.25 -0.50 7.63
CA PRO A 21 -4.62 0.91 7.68
C PRO A 21 -4.25 1.66 6.39
N GLY A 22 -3.18 1.27 5.69
CA GLY A 22 -2.83 1.84 4.39
C GLY A 22 -3.88 1.57 3.32
N ALA A 23 -4.32 0.32 3.18
CA ALA A 23 -5.38 -0.06 2.26
C ALA A 23 -6.71 0.63 2.59
N PHE A 24 -7.01 0.81 3.88
CA PHE A 24 -8.19 1.54 4.32
C PHE A 24 -8.23 3.00 3.84
N LEU A 25 -7.13 3.74 4.02
CA LEU A 25 -7.05 5.13 3.54
C LEU A 25 -7.20 5.21 2.02
N ARG A 26 -6.59 4.28 1.28
CA ARG A 26 -6.67 4.26 -0.19
C ARG A 26 -8.10 4.01 -0.67
N LEU A 27 -8.76 3.00 -0.09
CA LEU A 27 -10.17 2.70 -0.39
C LEU A 27 -11.09 3.87 -0.07
N LEU A 28 -10.80 4.63 0.99
CA LEU A 28 -11.57 5.82 1.35
C LEU A 28 -11.39 6.93 0.31
N ALA A 29 -10.15 7.25 -0.04
CA ALA A 29 -9.85 8.27 -1.05
C ALA A 29 -10.49 7.93 -2.41
N GLU A 30 -10.36 6.69 -2.87
CA GLU A 30 -10.97 6.21 -4.12
C GLU A 30 -12.50 6.27 -4.08
N ALA A 31 -13.12 5.76 -3.01
CA ALA A 31 -14.58 5.75 -2.90
C ALA A 31 -15.18 7.16 -2.92
N VAL A 32 -14.53 8.14 -2.27
CA VAL A 32 -15.00 9.52 -2.29
C VAL A 32 -14.75 10.17 -3.65
N ALA A 33 -13.57 9.97 -4.25
CA ALA A 33 -13.23 10.55 -5.55
C ALA A 33 -14.16 10.10 -6.69
N ASP A 34 -14.55 8.82 -6.69
CA ASP A 34 -15.41 8.24 -7.72
C ASP A 34 -16.91 8.44 -7.42
N GLY A 35 -17.26 9.14 -6.34
CA GLY A 35 -18.65 9.38 -5.96
C GLY A 35 -19.37 8.11 -5.52
N PHE A 36 -18.75 7.32 -4.63
CA PHE A 36 -19.32 6.13 -3.99
C PHE A 36 -19.92 5.09 -4.96
N PRO A 37 -19.18 4.63 -6.00
CA PRO A 37 -19.68 3.57 -6.85
C PRO A 37 -19.86 2.27 -6.05
N PRO A 38 -20.81 1.39 -6.41
CA PRO A 38 -21.15 0.21 -5.60
C PRO A 38 -19.96 -0.65 -5.16
N HIS A 39 -18.99 -0.86 -6.06
CA HIS A 39 -17.82 -1.69 -5.78
C HIS A 39 -16.86 -1.05 -4.75
N ALA A 40 -16.52 0.24 -4.92
CA ALA A 40 -15.64 0.97 -4.01
C ALA A 40 -16.31 1.16 -2.65
N THR A 41 -17.61 1.50 -2.63
CA THR A 41 -18.39 1.61 -1.40
C THR A 41 -18.40 0.29 -0.62
N LEU A 42 -18.62 -0.85 -1.30
CA LEU A 42 -18.57 -2.16 -0.64
C LEU A 42 -17.16 -2.53 -0.18
N ALA A 43 -16.12 -2.20 -0.95
CA ALA A 43 -14.73 -2.46 -0.56
C ALA A 43 -14.37 -1.68 0.72
N LEU A 44 -14.68 -0.38 0.76
CA LEU A 44 -14.50 0.47 1.93
C LEU A 44 -15.29 -0.04 3.14
N CYS A 45 -16.59 -0.31 2.98
CA CYS A 45 -17.45 -0.68 4.09
C CYS A 45 -17.23 -2.11 4.60
N LYS A 46 -16.64 -3.00 3.80
CA LYS A 46 -16.23 -4.34 4.26
C LYS A 46 -14.90 -4.32 5.02
N HIS A 47 -14.16 -3.22 4.94
CA HIS A 47 -12.87 -3.11 5.59
C HIS A 47 -13.01 -3.25 7.12
N PRO A 48 -12.13 -4.00 7.82
CA PRO A 48 -12.30 -4.26 9.26
C PRO A 48 -12.32 -3.01 10.15
N LEU A 49 -11.64 -1.93 9.72
CA LEU A 49 -11.60 -0.65 10.43
C LEU A 49 -12.91 0.15 10.30
N ALA A 50 -13.70 -0.03 9.24
CA ALA A 50 -14.91 0.76 9.02
C ALA A 50 -16.01 0.44 10.06
N ALA A 51 -16.48 1.49 10.75
CA ALA A 51 -17.54 1.39 11.75
C ALA A 51 -18.40 2.66 11.87
N ALA A 52 -17.91 3.84 11.49
CA ALA A 52 -18.64 5.12 11.51
C ALA A 52 -19.38 5.40 12.84
N GLY A 53 -18.73 5.12 13.96
CA GLY A 53 -19.29 5.28 15.32
C GLY A 53 -20.28 4.19 15.76
N LEU A 54 -20.57 3.21 14.91
CA LEU A 54 -21.45 2.09 15.24
C LEU A 54 -20.68 0.92 15.86
N ASP A 55 -21.42 -0.05 16.39
CA ASP A 55 -20.85 -1.37 16.67
C ASP A 55 -20.36 -2.05 15.37
N PRO A 56 -19.12 -2.59 15.32
CA PRO A 56 -18.57 -3.17 14.09
C PRO A 56 -19.38 -4.37 13.54
N ILE A 57 -20.03 -5.16 14.42
CA ILE A 57 -20.88 -6.27 13.99
C ILE A 57 -22.12 -5.73 13.30
N ARG A 58 -22.75 -4.71 13.89
CA ARG A 58 -23.89 -4.01 13.29
C ARG A 58 -23.52 -3.34 11.97
N PHE A 59 -22.38 -2.67 11.89
CA PHE A 59 -21.90 -2.03 10.67
C PHE A 59 -21.74 -3.06 9.54
N ARG A 60 -21.04 -4.18 9.80
CA ARG A 60 -20.87 -5.27 8.82
C ARG A 60 -22.19 -5.92 8.42
N ALA A 61 -23.14 -6.07 9.34
CA ALA A 61 -24.47 -6.61 9.03
C ALA A 61 -25.23 -5.70 8.04
N LEU A 62 -25.14 -4.38 8.23
CA LEU A 62 -25.73 -3.40 7.32
C LEU A 62 -25.01 -3.38 5.97
N THR A 63 -23.68 -3.47 5.94
CA THR A 63 -22.91 -3.63 4.70
C THR A 63 -23.32 -4.88 3.92
N ARG A 64 -23.53 -6.01 4.59
CA ARG A 64 -24.04 -7.24 3.95
C ARG A 64 -25.45 -7.06 3.40
N ARG A 65 -26.29 -6.28 4.08
CA ARG A 65 -27.63 -5.94 3.60
C ARG A 65 -27.57 -5.06 2.34
N LEU A 66 -26.65 -4.10 2.31
CA LEU A 66 -26.38 -3.26 1.15
C LEU A 66 -25.93 -4.10 -0.07
N GLU A 67 -25.17 -5.16 0.15
CA GLU A 67 -24.69 -6.07 -0.92
C GLU A 67 -25.80 -6.93 -1.56
N THR A 68 -27.04 -6.90 -1.06
CA THR A 68 -28.12 -7.75 -1.59
C THR A 68 -28.48 -7.44 -3.05
N LYS A 69 -29.13 -8.42 -3.72
CA LYS A 69 -29.59 -8.33 -5.11
C LYS A 69 -30.51 -7.15 -5.38
N GLU A 70 -31.28 -6.74 -4.37
CA GLU A 70 -32.24 -5.66 -4.49
C GLU A 70 -31.57 -4.27 -4.52
N ILE A 71 -30.35 -4.15 -3.99
CA ILE A 71 -29.69 -2.86 -3.78
C ILE A 71 -28.46 -2.71 -4.68
N LEU A 72 -27.38 -3.47 -4.44
CA LEU A 72 -26.11 -3.30 -5.18
C LEU A 72 -25.75 -4.44 -6.13
N ARG A 73 -26.43 -5.59 -6.03
CA ARG A 73 -26.30 -6.70 -7.00
C ARG A 73 -27.38 -6.69 -8.09
N GLY A 74 -28.14 -5.60 -8.18
CA GLY A 74 -29.20 -5.34 -9.16
C GLY A 74 -28.80 -4.25 -10.16
N PRO A 75 -29.74 -3.46 -10.71
CA PRO A 75 -29.42 -2.34 -11.58
C PRO A 75 -28.54 -1.31 -10.85
N ARG A 76 -27.50 -0.80 -11.53
CA ARG A 76 -26.53 0.12 -10.92
C ARG A 76 -27.25 1.40 -10.46
N PRO A 77 -27.15 1.76 -9.16
CA PRO A 77 -27.69 3.03 -8.66
C PRO A 77 -27.05 4.24 -9.35
N ALA A 78 -27.75 5.37 -9.29
CA ALA A 78 -27.16 6.66 -9.66
C ALA A 78 -25.88 6.93 -8.83
N PRO A 79 -24.92 7.71 -9.36
CA PRO A 79 -23.70 8.02 -8.63
C PRO A 79 -23.97 8.82 -7.34
N GLY A 80 -23.06 8.73 -6.39
CA GLY A 80 -23.08 9.44 -5.12
C GLY A 80 -23.94 8.79 -4.04
N LEU A 81 -23.84 9.33 -2.82
CA LEU A 81 -24.62 8.88 -1.67
C LEU A 81 -26.13 9.08 -1.88
N GLY A 82 -26.54 10.10 -2.63
CA GLY A 82 -27.94 10.31 -2.99
C GLY A 82 -28.53 9.16 -3.81
N GLY A 83 -27.77 8.60 -4.76
CA GLY A 83 -28.21 7.43 -5.53
C GLY A 83 -28.28 6.16 -4.70
N LEU A 84 -27.33 5.96 -3.78
CA LEU A 84 -27.37 4.86 -2.81
C LEU A 84 -28.57 4.99 -1.87
N ARG A 85 -28.91 6.20 -1.42
CA ARG A 85 -30.08 6.49 -0.59
C ARG A 85 -31.38 6.13 -1.31
N ALA A 86 -31.49 6.49 -2.58
CA ALA A 86 -32.63 6.11 -3.41
C ALA A 86 -32.73 4.58 -3.58
N ALA A 87 -31.60 3.89 -3.77
CA ALA A 87 -31.58 2.42 -3.86
C ALA A 87 -31.93 1.72 -2.54
N CYS A 88 -31.73 2.38 -1.40
CA CYS A 88 -32.10 1.89 -0.07
C CYS A 88 -33.49 2.36 0.39
N ALA A 89 -34.31 2.93 -0.51
CA ALA A 89 -35.63 3.43 -0.17
C ALA A 89 -36.49 2.32 0.47
N GLY A 90 -37.10 2.64 1.61
CA GLY A 90 -37.92 1.69 2.39
C GLY A 90 -37.16 0.93 3.49
N ASP A 91 -35.83 1.07 3.58
CA ASP A 91 -35.05 0.51 4.68
C ASP A 91 -34.45 1.60 5.59
N ALA A 92 -35.23 2.04 6.57
CA ALA A 92 -34.84 3.08 7.52
C ALA A 92 -33.50 2.79 8.24
N ARG A 93 -33.14 1.51 8.41
CA ARG A 93 -31.85 1.12 9.04
C ARG A 93 -30.66 1.39 8.13
N LEU A 94 -30.79 1.16 6.82
CA LEU A 94 -29.75 1.49 5.85
C LEU A 94 -29.66 2.99 5.62
N ILE A 95 -30.80 3.68 5.62
CA ILE A 95 -30.81 5.15 5.50
C ILE A 95 -30.06 5.80 6.66
N GLY A 96 -30.35 5.42 7.92
CA GLY A 96 -29.61 5.95 9.07
C GLY A 96 -28.13 5.56 9.10
N TRP A 97 -27.78 4.43 8.47
CA TRP A 97 -26.37 4.03 8.29
C TRP A 97 -25.65 4.87 7.23
N LEU A 98 -26.32 5.17 6.12
CA LEU A 98 -25.82 6.11 5.11
C LEU A 98 -25.68 7.52 5.69
N ASP A 99 -26.59 7.96 6.55
CA ASP A 99 -26.49 9.24 7.27
C ASP A 99 -25.24 9.31 8.15
N ALA A 100 -24.95 8.23 8.90
CA ALA A 100 -23.74 8.15 9.72
C ALA A 100 -22.46 8.17 8.86
N LEU A 101 -22.47 7.46 7.73
CA LEU A 101 -21.36 7.46 6.77
C LEU A 101 -21.16 8.85 6.16
N GLU A 102 -22.23 9.48 5.67
CA GLU A 102 -22.21 10.82 5.08
C GLU A 102 -21.70 11.86 6.08
N SER A 103 -22.20 11.82 7.33
CA SER A 103 -21.76 12.71 8.39
C SER A 103 -20.28 12.53 8.73
N ALA A 104 -19.77 11.29 8.76
CA ALA A 104 -18.36 11.03 9.05
C ALA A 104 -17.43 11.54 7.95
N LEU A 105 -17.90 11.53 6.70
CA LEU A 105 -17.10 11.85 5.52
C LEU A 105 -17.36 13.26 4.95
N ALA A 106 -18.33 14.00 5.49
CA ALA A 106 -18.82 15.27 4.95
C ALA A 106 -17.73 16.31 4.65
N PRO A 107 -16.73 16.57 5.54
CA PRO A 107 -15.68 17.54 5.25
C PRO A 107 -14.84 17.14 4.03
N PHE A 108 -14.52 15.86 3.91
CA PHE A 108 -13.72 15.35 2.79
C PHE A 108 -14.53 15.28 1.49
N ILE A 109 -15.78 14.84 1.54
CA ILE A 109 -16.70 14.86 0.39
C ILE A 109 -16.84 16.29 -0.16
N THR A 110 -17.00 17.28 0.72
CA THR A 110 -17.16 18.68 0.33
C THR A 110 -15.93 19.20 -0.40
N LEU A 111 -14.73 18.92 0.12
CA LEU A 111 -13.48 19.31 -0.54
C LEU A 111 -13.25 18.57 -1.85
N MET A 112 -13.62 17.28 -1.91
CA MET A 112 -13.47 16.46 -3.12
C MET A 112 -14.41 16.88 -4.26
N ALA A 113 -15.52 17.55 -3.93
CA ALA A 113 -16.45 18.13 -4.90
C ALA A 113 -16.02 19.51 -5.45
N ALA A 114 -15.01 20.14 -4.85
CA ALA A 114 -14.51 21.43 -5.32
C ALA A 114 -13.78 21.31 -6.67
N GLU A 115 -13.73 22.40 -7.44
CA GLU A 115 -12.96 22.43 -8.70
C GLU A 115 -11.44 22.34 -8.44
N SER A 116 -11.00 22.96 -7.35
CA SER A 116 -9.61 22.97 -6.92
C SER A 116 -9.50 23.12 -5.41
N ALA A 117 -8.58 22.38 -4.78
CA ALA A 117 -8.34 22.44 -3.34
C ALA A 117 -6.84 22.36 -3.00
N PRO A 118 -6.38 23.02 -1.91
CA PRO A 118 -5.03 22.84 -1.40
C PRO A 118 -4.78 21.40 -0.95
N LEU A 119 -3.59 20.86 -1.24
CA LEU A 119 -3.23 19.49 -0.85
C LEU A 119 -3.23 19.30 0.68
N ALA A 120 -2.89 20.33 1.44
CA ALA A 120 -2.92 20.31 2.90
C ALA A 120 -4.34 20.08 3.44
N ASP A 121 -5.33 20.75 2.86
CA ASP A 121 -6.74 20.60 3.26
C ASP A 121 -7.28 19.23 2.88
N LEU A 122 -6.92 18.72 1.70
CA LEU A 122 -7.29 17.38 1.27
C LEU A 122 -6.70 16.30 2.19
N LEU A 123 -5.41 16.41 2.54
CA LEU A 123 -4.77 15.49 3.48
C LEU A 123 -5.43 15.53 4.84
N ARG A 124 -5.64 16.74 5.40
CA ARG A 124 -6.28 16.91 6.71
C ARG A 124 -7.68 16.31 6.72
N ALA A 125 -8.52 16.66 5.76
CA ALA A 125 -9.89 16.15 5.69
C ALA A 125 -9.94 14.64 5.44
N HIS A 126 -8.99 14.09 4.67
CA HIS A 126 -8.87 12.65 4.48
C HIS A 126 -8.52 11.93 5.79
N MET A 127 -7.58 12.45 6.58
CA MET A 127 -7.22 11.86 7.88
C MET A 127 -8.39 11.96 8.88
N GLU A 128 -9.05 13.13 8.97
CA GLU A 128 -10.23 13.34 9.82
C GLU A 128 -11.37 12.38 9.44
N ALA A 129 -11.64 12.22 8.14
CA ALA A 129 -12.65 11.31 7.63
C ALA A 129 -12.32 9.84 7.90
N ALA A 130 -11.05 9.45 7.77
CA ALA A 130 -10.59 8.12 8.09
C ALA A 130 -10.73 7.79 9.58
N GLU A 131 -10.37 8.73 10.45
CA GLU A 131 -10.57 8.60 11.90
C GLU A 131 -12.06 8.50 12.24
N ALA A 132 -12.91 9.37 11.69
CA ALA A 132 -14.35 9.33 11.92
C ALA A 132 -14.96 8.00 11.46
N LEU A 133 -14.56 7.49 10.29
CA LEU A 133 -15.01 6.20 9.77
C LEU A 133 -14.45 5.02 10.58
N ALA A 134 -13.24 5.15 11.12
CA ALA A 134 -12.62 4.14 11.97
C ALA A 134 -13.13 4.15 13.42
N ALA A 135 -13.85 5.18 13.87
CA ALA A 135 -14.44 5.19 15.20
C ALA A 135 -15.52 4.10 15.32
N ASP A 136 -15.59 3.44 16.48
CA ASP A 136 -16.69 2.54 16.81
C ASP A 136 -17.41 3.01 18.09
N HIS A 137 -18.43 2.27 18.51
CA HIS A 137 -19.22 2.61 19.70
C HIS A 137 -18.44 2.67 21.03
N ALA A 138 -17.23 2.08 21.09
CA ALA A 138 -16.46 1.93 22.32
C ALA A 138 -15.11 2.65 22.27
N ASN A 139 -14.51 2.81 21.08
CA ASN A 139 -13.16 3.32 20.87
C ASN A 139 -13.18 4.45 19.84
N PRO A 140 -12.46 5.56 20.11
CA PRO A 140 -12.30 6.62 19.14
C PRO A 140 -11.48 6.14 17.94
N GLY A 141 -11.71 6.76 16.78
CA GLY A 141 -11.04 6.46 15.52
C GLY A 141 -9.52 6.32 15.60
N PRO A 142 -8.80 7.32 16.16
CA PRO A 142 -7.35 7.27 16.31
C PRO A 142 -6.83 6.03 17.04
N ALA A 143 -7.55 5.57 18.07
CA ALA A 143 -7.16 4.40 18.86
C ALA A 143 -7.29 3.08 18.10
N ARG A 144 -8.07 3.06 17.01
CA ARG A 144 -8.23 1.89 16.11
C ARG A 144 -7.34 2.02 14.88
N LEU A 145 -7.34 3.18 14.23
CA LEU A 145 -6.66 3.42 12.95
C LEU A 145 -5.13 3.45 13.09
N TRP A 146 -4.62 4.16 14.09
CA TRP A 146 -3.19 4.35 14.28
C TRP A 146 -2.53 3.29 15.16
N ARG A 147 -3.26 2.21 15.47
CA ARG A 147 -2.78 1.14 16.34
C ARG A 147 -1.78 0.23 15.63
N GLY A 148 -0.72 -0.12 16.36
CA GLY A 148 0.29 -1.06 15.89
C GLY A 148 1.24 -0.44 14.88
N GLU A 149 2.25 -1.20 14.48
CA GLU A 149 3.40 -0.65 13.76
C GLU A 149 3.05 -0.01 12.41
N ALA A 150 2.09 -0.60 11.69
CA ALA A 150 1.60 -0.04 10.43
C ALA A 150 0.82 1.26 10.64
N GLY A 151 -0.03 1.32 11.68
CA GLY A 151 -0.78 2.52 12.03
C GLY A 151 0.16 3.65 12.49
N GLU A 152 1.14 3.35 13.33
CA GLU A 152 2.15 4.31 13.77
C GLU A 152 3.00 4.83 12.61
N ALA A 153 3.40 3.96 11.67
CA ALA A 153 4.14 4.38 10.49
C ALA A 153 3.31 5.29 9.57
N LEU A 154 2.01 5.01 9.44
CA LEU A 154 1.09 5.82 8.66
C LEU A 154 0.80 7.18 9.32
N ALA A 155 0.67 7.21 10.65
CA ALA A 155 0.53 8.44 11.42
C ALA A 155 1.78 9.34 11.31
N ARG A 156 2.98 8.75 11.41
CA ARG A 156 4.24 9.47 11.16
C ARG A 156 4.29 10.03 9.74
N PHE A 157 3.98 9.22 8.74
CA PHE A 157 3.93 9.67 7.34
C PHE A 157 2.95 10.85 7.14
N ALA A 158 1.74 10.75 7.69
CA ALA A 158 0.74 11.82 7.58
C ALA A 158 1.21 13.10 8.29
N GLY A 159 1.86 12.97 9.46
CA GLY A 159 2.45 14.08 10.20
C GLY A 159 3.59 14.77 9.42
N ASP A 160 4.57 13.99 8.93
CA ASP A 160 5.69 14.49 8.14
C ASP A 160 5.19 15.22 6.88
N LEU A 161 4.19 14.66 6.20
CA LEU A 161 3.59 15.26 5.02
C LEU A 161 2.83 16.55 5.36
N ALA A 162 2.07 16.57 6.47
CA ALA A 162 1.38 17.77 6.92
C ALA A 162 2.37 18.90 7.29
N GLU A 163 3.48 18.58 7.96
CA GLU A 163 4.54 19.54 8.30
C GLU A 163 5.23 20.10 7.05
N ALA A 164 5.55 19.22 6.09
CA ALA A 164 6.10 19.64 4.80
C ALA A 164 5.12 20.58 4.06
N LEU A 165 3.83 20.22 4.01
CA LEU A 165 2.81 21.06 3.38
C LEU A 165 2.57 22.37 4.13
N ALA A 166 2.72 22.42 5.45
CA ALA A 166 2.66 23.68 6.18
C ALA A 166 3.81 24.63 5.80
N THR A 167 4.99 24.07 5.48
CA THR A 167 6.20 24.84 5.17
C THR A 167 6.24 25.30 3.71
N ILE A 168 5.98 24.39 2.77
CA ILE A 168 6.13 24.63 1.33
C ILE A 168 4.82 24.53 0.54
N GLY A 169 3.70 24.16 1.19
CA GLY A 169 2.40 23.92 0.55
C GLY A 169 1.85 25.11 -0.22
N ALA A 170 2.08 26.32 0.29
CA ALA A 170 1.63 27.56 -0.35
C ALA A 170 2.32 27.84 -1.70
N MET A 171 3.46 27.17 -1.99
CA MET A 171 4.13 27.27 -3.28
C MET A 171 3.52 26.35 -4.34
N PHE A 172 2.69 25.39 -3.95
CA PHE A 172 2.03 24.49 -4.89
C PHE A 172 0.73 25.10 -5.37
N THR A 173 0.45 24.92 -6.67
CA THR A 173 -0.87 25.23 -7.22
C THR A 173 -1.91 24.28 -6.62
N PRO A 174 -3.06 24.79 -6.15
CA PRO A 174 -4.20 23.96 -5.78
C PRO A 174 -4.55 22.94 -6.88
N LEU A 175 -4.79 21.69 -6.48
CA LEU A 175 -5.02 20.60 -7.43
C LEU A 175 -6.52 20.31 -7.59
N PRO A 176 -6.95 19.84 -8.77
CA PRO A 176 -8.26 19.23 -8.91
C PRO A 176 -8.35 17.98 -8.01
N PRO A 177 -9.30 17.92 -7.04
CA PRO A 177 -9.33 16.87 -6.02
C PRO A 177 -9.45 15.45 -6.57
N ARG A 178 -10.01 15.25 -7.76
CA ARG A 178 -10.05 13.95 -8.45
C ARG A 178 -8.68 13.27 -8.62
N PHE A 179 -7.58 14.03 -8.63
CA PHE A 179 -6.22 13.48 -8.74
C PHE A 179 -5.60 13.10 -7.39
N TYR A 180 -6.25 13.46 -6.29
CA TYR A 180 -5.76 13.21 -4.94
C TYR A 180 -5.49 11.73 -4.64
N PRO A 181 -6.37 10.75 -5.00
CA PRO A 181 -6.09 9.34 -4.70
C PRO A 181 -4.81 8.83 -5.37
N ALA A 182 -4.60 9.17 -6.64
CA ALA A 182 -3.39 8.77 -7.37
C ALA A 182 -2.13 9.42 -6.79
N LEU A 183 -2.21 10.70 -6.41
CA LEU A 183 -1.11 11.39 -5.75
C LEU A 183 -0.81 10.79 -4.38
N PHE A 184 -1.84 10.48 -3.60
CA PHE A 184 -1.70 9.86 -2.29
C PHE A 184 -1.03 8.48 -2.40
N ASP A 185 -1.45 7.66 -3.37
CA ASP A 185 -0.83 6.37 -3.65
C ASP A 185 0.66 6.49 -3.98
N GLU A 186 1.05 7.47 -4.78
CA GLU A 186 2.46 7.71 -5.10
C GLU A 186 3.27 8.22 -3.91
N LEU A 187 2.67 9.06 -3.06
CA LEU A 187 3.33 9.50 -1.83
C LEU A 187 3.54 8.33 -0.84
N LEU A 188 2.66 7.33 -0.87
CA LEU A 188 2.79 6.12 -0.07
C LEU A 188 3.73 5.06 -0.67
N SER A 189 3.92 5.03 -2.00
CA SER A 189 4.62 3.93 -2.71
C SER A 189 6.08 3.77 -2.25
N GLY A 190 6.73 4.85 -1.84
CA GLY A 190 8.11 4.87 -1.31
C GLY A 190 8.26 4.50 0.17
N ARG A 191 7.20 4.07 0.87
CA ARG A 191 7.24 3.78 2.32
C ARG A 191 7.05 2.29 2.60
N VAL A 192 7.94 1.75 3.43
CA VAL A 192 7.93 0.35 3.85
C VAL A 192 7.86 0.25 5.37
N VAL A 193 6.98 -0.60 5.87
CA VAL A 193 6.89 -0.96 7.29
C VAL A 193 7.62 -2.27 7.54
N ARG A 194 8.42 -2.29 8.60
CA ARG A 194 9.18 -3.46 9.05
C ARG A 194 8.63 -3.91 10.41
N PRO A 195 7.87 -5.02 10.47
CA PRO A 195 7.34 -5.56 11.74
C PRO A 195 8.47 -5.89 12.72
N HIS A 196 8.51 -5.33 13.93
CA HIS A 196 9.58 -5.56 14.90
C HIS A 196 9.43 -6.93 15.61
N TRP A 197 8.17 -7.40 15.76
CA TRP A 197 7.84 -8.61 16.51
C TRP A 197 7.32 -9.75 15.62
N GLY A 198 7.50 -10.99 16.07
CA GLY A 198 7.05 -12.20 15.36
C GLY A 198 8.07 -12.84 14.43
N ARG A 199 9.34 -12.43 14.49
CA ARG A 199 10.39 -13.01 13.63
C ARG A 199 10.96 -14.28 14.26
N HIS A 200 11.10 -15.34 13.47
CA HIS A 200 11.80 -16.54 13.92
C HIS A 200 13.28 -16.19 14.18
N PRO A 201 13.84 -16.43 15.39
CA PRO A 201 15.12 -15.88 15.84
C PRO A 201 16.35 -16.35 15.05
N ARG A 202 16.17 -17.31 14.14
CA ARG A 202 17.23 -17.96 13.35
C ARG A 202 16.99 -17.96 11.84
N LEU A 203 15.93 -17.31 11.36
CA LEU A 203 15.56 -17.30 9.94
C LEU A 203 15.42 -15.88 9.43
N PHE A 204 16.14 -15.57 8.35
CA PHE A 204 16.20 -14.25 7.72
C PHE A 204 16.17 -14.39 6.20
N ILE A 205 15.50 -13.47 5.52
CA ILE A 205 15.53 -13.29 4.07
C ILE A 205 16.31 -12.00 3.81
N TRP A 206 17.41 -12.13 3.07
CA TRP A 206 18.30 -11.03 2.76
C TRP A 206 18.30 -10.75 1.27
N GLY A 207 18.42 -9.46 0.92
CA GLY A 207 18.79 -9.07 -0.43
C GLY A 207 20.22 -9.52 -0.76
N PRO A 208 20.60 -9.63 -2.05
CA PRO A 208 21.92 -10.09 -2.47
C PRO A 208 23.08 -9.29 -1.87
N MET A 209 22.89 -7.98 -1.66
CA MET A 209 23.91 -7.12 -1.05
C MET A 209 24.02 -7.33 0.46
N GLU A 210 22.89 -7.45 1.15
CA GLU A 210 22.85 -7.69 2.60
C GLU A 210 23.45 -9.06 2.94
N ALA A 211 23.16 -10.08 2.14
CA ALA A 211 23.69 -11.44 2.32
C ALA A 211 25.23 -11.49 2.32
N ARG A 212 25.91 -10.54 1.66
CA ARG A 212 27.38 -10.47 1.62
C ARG A 212 27.99 -10.02 2.95
N LEU A 213 27.21 -9.30 3.76
CA LEU A 213 27.66 -8.74 5.04
C LEU A 213 27.29 -9.62 6.24
N GLN A 214 26.49 -10.67 6.01
CA GLN A 214 25.96 -11.51 7.08
C GLN A 214 26.64 -12.88 7.13
N HIS A 215 26.65 -13.46 8.33
CA HIS A 215 27.11 -14.83 8.57
C HIS A 215 25.92 -15.72 8.96
N ALA A 216 25.75 -16.86 8.28
CA ALA A 216 24.74 -17.86 8.61
C ALA A 216 25.33 -19.28 8.58
N ASP A 217 24.80 -20.17 9.42
CA ASP A 217 25.17 -21.60 9.38
C ASP A 217 24.70 -22.27 8.09
N VAL A 218 23.49 -21.92 7.65
CA VAL A 218 22.86 -22.41 6.41
C VAL A 218 22.38 -21.22 5.61
N MET A 219 22.80 -21.14 4.34
CA MET A 219 22.31 -20.14 3.39
C MET A 219 21.62 -20.86 2.23
N ILE A 220 20.38 -20.45 1.93
CA ILE A 220 19.62 -20.94 0.79
C ILE A 220 19.61 -19.83 -0.26
N LEU A 221 20.19 -20.08 -1.42
CA LEU A 221 20.13 -19.17 -2.57
C LEU A 221 18.92 -19.56 -3.43
N ALA A 222 17.97 -18.64 -3.57
CA ALA A 222 16.76 -18.80 -4.37
C ALA A 222 16.74 -17.79 -5.53
N GLY A 223 15.99 -18.09 -6.60
CA GLY A 223 15.84 -17.17 -7.74
C GLY A 223 17.04 -17.13 -8.71
N LEU A 224 17.88 -18.16 -8.70
CA LEU A 224 19.01 -18.32 -9.64
C LEU A 224 18.53 -18.76 -11.04
N ASN A 225 17.70 -17.93 -11.66
CA ASN A 225 17.18 -18.11 -13.01
C ASN A 225 17.87 -17.16 -13.98
N GLU A 226 18.04 -17.56 -15.25
CA GLU A 226 18.54 -16.66 -16.29
C GLU A 226 17.65 -15.40 -16.44
N GLY A 227 18.28 -14.24 -16.50
CA GLY A 227 17.63 -12.93 -16.61
C GLY A 227 17.24 -12.29 -15.27
N THR A 228 17.03 -13.09 -14.22
CA THR A 228 16.90 -12.60 -12.83
C THR A 228 18.26 -12.56 -12.14
N TRP A 229 19.12 -13.54 -12.46
CA TRP A 229 20.48 -13.63 -11.98
C TRP A 229 21.42 -14.10 -13.12
N PRO A 230 22.42 -13.30 -13.51
CA PRO A 230 22.68 -11.93 -13.06
C PRO A 230 21.56 -10.98 -13.51
N GLY A 231 21.18 -10.05 -12.63
CA GLY A 231 20.21 -9.01 -12.97
C GLY A 231 20.76 -8.13 -14.09
N LYS A 232 19.96 -7.86 -15.12
CA LYS A 232 20.32 -6.86 -16.14
C LYS A 232 20.34 -5.50 -15.47
N ALA A 233 21.39 -4.71 -15.70
CA ALA A 233 21.35 -3.29 -15.35
C ALA A 233 20.30 -2.61 -16.24
N GLU A 234 19.27 -2.04 -15.64
CA GLU A 234 18.37 -1.13 -16.35
C GLU A 234 19.14 0.16 -16.63
N ALA A 235 19.19 0.56 -17.90
CA ALA A 235 19.69 1.87 -18.28
C ALA A 235 18.57 2.88 -18.03
N ASP A 236 18.80 3.87 -17.16
CA ASP A 236 17.85 4.95 -16.98
C ASP A 236 17.73 5.75 -18.29
N PRO A 237 16.52 6.14 -18.75
CA PRO A 237 16.32 6.90 -19.98
C PRO A 237 17.09 8.23 -20.03
N VAL A 238 17.51 8.73 -18.86
CA VAL A 238 18.25 9.99 -18.70
C VAL A 238 19.77 9.80 -18.94
N ASP A 239 20.27 8.57 -18.98
CA ASP A 239 21.71 8.27 -19.10
C ASP A 239 22.22 8.21 -20.55
N GLU A 240 21.35 8.04 -21.56
CA GLU A 240 21.80 7.80 -22.94
C GLU A 240 22.56 8.96 -23.62
N PRO A 241 22.19 10.26 -23.49
CA PRO A 241 22.95 11.31 -24.17
C PRO A 241 24.23 11.73 -23.41
N ALA A 242 24.36 11.40 -22.12
CA ALA A 242 25.47 11.87 -21.28
C ALA A 242 26.72 10.96 -21.31
N HIS A 243 26.60 9.73 -21.77
CA HIS A 243 27.71 8.77 -21.81
C HIS A 243 28.68 8.97 -22.99
N ALA A 244 28.27 9.65 -24.06
CA ALA A 244 29.09 9.83 -25.26
C ALA A 244 30.18 10.92 -25.12
N GLN A 245 30.08 11.83 -24.12
CA GLN A 245 30.93 13.03 -24.06
C GLN A 245 31.69 13.23 -22.73
N ARG A 246 31.67 12.26 -21.81
CA ARG A 246 32.41 12.40 -20.54
C ARG A 246 33.89 12.04 -20.69
N PRO A 247 34.83 12.90 -20.22
CA PRO A 247 36.25 12.56 -20.20
C PRO A 247 36.51 11.32 -19.34
N SER A 248 37.48 10.52 -19.76
CA SER A 248 37.77 9.14 -19.31
C SER A 248 37.93 8.93 -17.80
N GLY A 249 38.14 10.00 -17.01
CA GLY A 249 38.24 9.95 -15.55
C GLY A 249 36.91 10.04 -14.78
N CYS A 250 35.80 10.42 -15.43
CA CYS A 250 34.49 10.62 -14.77
C CYS A 250 33.43 9.58 -15.19
N ARG A 251 33.84 8.37 -15.58
CA ARG A 251 32.91 7.24 -15.59
C ARG A 251 32.60 6.89 -14.14
N ARG A 252 31.33 7.03 -13.75
CA ARG A 252 30.82 6.25 -12.61
C ARG A 252 31.16 4.79 -12.90
N PRO A 253 31.62 4.00 -11.91
CA PRO A 253 31.75 2.57 -12.12
C PRO A 253 30.35 2.11 -12.54
N SER A 254 30.23 1.75 -13.82
CA SER A 254 29.04 1.08 -14.31
C SER A 254 28.83 -0.07 -13.36
N GLY A 255 27.70 -0.11 -12.65
CA GLY A 255 27.28 -1.23 -11.82
C GLY A 255 27.04 -2.51 -12.63
N ALA A 256 27.56 -2.59 -13.85
CA ALA A 256 27.90 -3.84 -14.48
C ALA A 256 28.77 -4.60 -13.49
N SER A 257 28.22 -5.72 -13.00
CA SER A 257 28.98 -6.81 -12.41
C SER A 257 30.20 -7.09 -13.31
N ALA A 258 31.32 -6.48 -12.98
CA ALA A 258 32.59 -6.82 -13.58
C ALA A 258 32.91 -8.24 -13.08
N SER A 259 32.84 -9.18 -14.01
CA SER A 259 32.95 -10.64 -13.84
C SER A 259 31.61 -11.35 -13.54
N PRO A 260 31.37 -12.56 -14.10
CA PRO A 260 30.28 -13.42 -13.63
C PRO A 260 30.41 -13.54 -12.10
N PRO A 261 29.30 -13.62 -11.34
CA PRO A 261 29.38 -13.77 -9.89
C PRO A 261 29.85 -15.18 -9.53
N THR A 262 31.11 -15.49 -9.81
CA THR A 262 31.82 -16.57 -9.14
C THR A 262 31.81 -16.20 -7.67
N ILE A 263 31.16 -17.03 -6.86
CA ILE A 263 31.26 -16.97 -5.40
C ILE A 263 32.75 -17.09 -5.06
N SER A 264 33.41 -15.96 -4.82
CA SER A 264 34.80 -15.89 -4.35
C SER A 264 34.79 -15.40 -2.90
N PRO A 265 35.68 -15.91 -2.03
CA PRO A 265 35.25 -16.44 -0.74
C PRO A 265 35.29 -15.41 0.40
N ARG A 266 34.24 -15.54 1.20
CA ARG A 266 34.08 -15.25 2.64
C ARG A 266 33.40 -13.94 3.05
N PRO A 267 32.41 -14.04 3.96
CA PRO A 267 32.16 -15.20 4.83
C PRO A 267 31.26 -16.27 4.21
N SER A 268 31.84 -17.45 3.97
CA SER A 268 31.17 -18.59 3.39
C SER A 268 30.29 -19.20 4.49
N PRO A 269 28.99 -19.40 4.26
CA PRO A 269 28.16 -20.16 5.20
C PRO A 269 28.74 -21.57 5.37
N ARG A 270 28.55 -22.18 6.54
CA ARG A 270 29.02 -23.56 6.78
C ARG A 270 28.39 -24.55 5.80
N ARG A 271 27.16 -24.26 5.32
CA ARG A 271 26.45 -24.98 4.26
C ARG A 271 25.70 -23.99 3.36
N ALA A 272 25.94 -24.04 2.05
CA ALA A 272 25.13 -23.32 1.06
C ALA A 272 24.31 -24.33 0.24
N CYS A 273 23.01 -24.08 0.08
CA CYS A 273 22.13 -24.87 -0.76
C CYS A 273 21.53 -23.97 -1.84
N CYS A 274 21.71 -24.34 -3.12
CA CYS A 274 21.16 -23.59 -4.24
C CYS A 274 19.86 -24.24 -4.72
N CYS A 275 18.74 -23.55 -4.59
CA CYS A 275 17.44 -24.02 -5.05
C CYS A 275 17.11 -23.40 -6.41
N ARG A 276 17.10 -24.22 -7.47
CA ARG A 276 16.92 -23.79 -8.88
C ARG A 276 15.51 -23.94 -9.45
N ARG A 277 14.49 -24.27 -8.64
CA ARG A 277 13.11 -24.45 -9.17
C ARG A 277 12.20 -23.29 -8.80
N SER A 278 11.89 -22.46 -9.78
CA SER A 278 10.58 -21.82 -9.90
C SER A 278 10.00 -22.20 -11.27
N SER A 279 8.91 -22.96 -11.30
CA SER A 279 8.09 -23.09 -12.51
C SER A 279 7.61 -21.70 -12.93
N ARG A 280 7.87 -21.28 -14.17
CA ARG A 280 7.31 -20.03 -14.73
C ARG A 280 5.79 -20.14 -14.94
N PRO A 281 5.06 -19.01 -15.03
CA PRO A 281 3.60 -19.00 -15.15
C PRO A 281 3.02 -19.52 -16.49
N GLU A 282 3.84 -19.82 -17.51
CA GLU A 282 3.35 -20.06 -18.88
C GLU A 282 4.16 -21.13 -19.66
N GLY A 283 4.32 -22.33 -19.12
CA GLY A 283 4.60 -23.54 -19.91
C GLY A 283 5.94 -23.69 -20.67
N ALA A 284 6.83 -22.68 -20.73
CA ALA A 284 8.13 -22.79 -21.37
C ALA A 284 9.20 -23.46 -20.48
N PRO A 285 10.13 -24.27 -21.03
CA PRO A 285 11.17 -24.94 -20.24
C PRO A 285 12.16 -23.92 -19.63
N PRO A 286 12.51 -24.04 -18.33
CA PRO A 286 13.46 -23.14 -17.69
C PRO A 286 14.91 -23.46 -18.10
N CYS A 287 15.65 -22.45 -18.54
CA CYS A 287 17.09 -22.55 -18.78
C CYS A 287 17.88 -22.13 -17.52
N PRO A 288 18.81 -22.97 -17.02
CA PRO A 288 19.60 -22.69 -15.83
C PRO A 288 20.74 -21.71 -16.12
N SER A 289 20.95 -20.70 -15.26
CA SER A 289 22.07 -19.78 -15.42
C SER A 289 23.42 -20.46 -15.11
N PRO A 290 24.50 -20.09 -15.85
CA PRO A 290 25.84 -20.55 -15.55
C PRO A 290 26.27 -20.00 -14.19
N CYS A 291 26.68 -20.88 -13.28
CA CYS A 291 27.27 -20.52 -11.98
C CYS A 291 28.72 -20.09 -12.12
#